data_AF-A0A955AWY9-F1
#
_entry.id   AF-A0A955AWY9-F1
#
_cell.length_a   1.000
_cell.length_b   1.000
_cell.length_c   1.000
_cell.angle_alpha   90.00
_cell.angle_beta   90.00
_cell.angle_gamma   90.00
#
_symmetry.space_group_name_H-M   'P 1'
#
loop_
_entity.id
_entity.type
_entity.pdbx_description
1 polymer ?
#
loop_
_entity_poly.entity_id
_entity_poly.type
_entity_poly.pdbx_seq_one_letter_code
_entity_poly.pdbx_strand_id
1 'polypeptide(L)'
;TKIGSYLGIGVKQLSRVTVFALQSGYLRHYLSVILLTIIVGTWWSLLTVSGWPSAWTMSSIRWYEIVLVAAVFTGTLLTVVSHSRLAAITSLGAVGFGVTAIFMLYGALDLAITQFAVETLTVILLVLVFLHLPRYERRSSRRRHFRDAAVAVATGVTITALLLWVQDATSDLPMSREYIARSVSEAHGHNVVNVILVDFRALDTLGEIAVLSAAGVGVHALLKLKPEAVK
;
A
#
# COMPACT_ATOMS: atom_id res chain seq x y z
N THR A 1 4.06 -53.70 0.35
CA THR A 1 3.48 -53.92 -1.01
C THR A 1 4.14 -52.97 -2.00
N LYS A 2 4.55 -53.45 -3.19
CA LYS A 2 5.22 -52.63 -4.24
C LYS A 2 4.43 -51.36 -4.63
N ILE A 3 3.11 -51.36 -4.45
CA ILE A 3 2.22 -50.21 -4.68
C ILE A 3 2.53 -49.05 -3.73
N GLY A 4 2.82 -49.32 -2.45
CA GLY A 4 3.15 -48.29 -1.46
C GLY A 4 4.48 -47.57 -1.74
N SER A 5 5.47 -48.27 -2.31
CA SER A 5 6.74 -47.65 -2.70
C SER A 5 6.61 -46.74 -3.92
N TYR A 6 5.80 -47.13 -4.93
CA TYR A 6 5.55 -46.26 -6.09
C TYR A 6 4.74 -45.02 -5.73
N LEU A 7 3.74 -45.14 -4.85
CA LEU A 7 3.00 -44.00 -4.31
C LEU A 7 3.92 -43.05 -3.51
N GLY A 8 4.80 -43.60 -2.67
CA GLY A 8 5.76 -42.79 -1.90
C GLY A 8 6.75 -42.01 -2.77
N ILE A 9 7.20 -42.57 -3.89
CA ILE A 9 8.06 -41.88 -4.86
C ILE A 9 7.27 -40.78 -5.58
N GLY A 10 6.05 -41.09 -6.04
CA GLY A 10 5.16 -40.11 -6.69
C GLY A 10 4.88 -38.90 -5.81
N VAL A 11 4.55 -39.12 -4.53
CA VAL A 11 4.30 -38.04 -3.56
C VAL A 11 5.55 -37.19 -3.30
N LYS A 12 6.73 -37.82 -3.17
CA LYS A 12 7.99 -37.07 -2.99
C LYS A 12 8.34 -36.21 -4.21
N GLN A 13 8.05 -36.72 -5.42
CA GLN A 13 8.34 -36.00 -6.65
C GLN A 13 7.38 -34.83 -6.84
N LEU A 14 6.08 -35.02 -6.58
CA LEU A 14 5.09 -33.95 -6.51
C LEU A 14 5.47 -32.88 -5.47
N SER A 15 5.81 -33.30 -4.25
CA SER A 15 6.23 -32.41 -3.17
C SER A 15 7.43 -31.56 -3.58
N ARG A 16 8.47 -32.16 -4.19
CA ARG A 16 9.63 -31.40 -4.69
C ARG A 16 9.22 -30.38 -5.75
N VAL A 17 8.40 -30.77 -6.73
CA VAL A 17 7.96 -29.86 -7.80
C VAL A 17 7.17 -28.68 -7.22
N THR A 18 6.24 -28.94 -6.29
CA THR A 18 5.46 -27.89 -5.62
C THR A 18 6.33 -26.97 -4.78
N VAL A 19 7.29 -27.53 -4.02
CA VAL A 19 8.24 -26.75 -3.22
C VAL A 19 9.12 -25.87 -4.10
N PHE A 20 9.70 -26.40 -5.18
CA PHE A 20 10.52 -25.58 -6.08
C PHE A 20 9.71 -24.53 -6.85
N ALA A 21 8.44 -24.81 -7.16
CA ALA A 21 7.55 -23.87 -7.82
C ALA A 21 7.13 -22.72 -6.89
N LEU A 22 6.82 -23.00 -5.63
CA LEU A 22 6.33 -22.00 -4.67
C LEU A 22 7.45 -21.35 -3.87
N GLN A 23 8.41 -22.12 -3.38
CA GLN A 23 9.53 -21.66 -2.55
C GLN A 23 10.76 -21.29 -3.38
N SER A 24 10.58 -20.39 -4.34
CA SER A 24 11.67 -19.96 -5.23
C SER A 24 12.80 -19.20 -4.52
N GLY A 25 12.61 -18.74 -3.27
CA GLY A 25 13.58 -17.93 -2.52
C GLY A 25 13.70 -16.47 -2.98
N TYR A 26 13.02 -16.08 -4.07
CA TYR A 26 13.04 -14.72 -4.60
C TYR A 26 11.79 -13.95 -4.21
N LEU A 27 11.94 -12.88 -3.39
CA LEU A 27 10.85 -11.98 -2.97
C LEU A 27 9.94 -11.57 -4.13
N ARG A 28 10.54 -11.26 -5.28
CA ARG A 28 9.84 -10.86 -6.51
C ARG A 28 8.83 -11.90 -7.01
N HIS A 29 9.12 -13.19 -6.90
CA HIS A 29 8.18 -14.24 -7.31
C HIS A 29 6.98 -14.27 -6.36
N TYR A 30 7.22 -14.24 -5.05
CA TYR A 30 6.15 -14.17 -4.04
C TYR A 30 5.26 -12.94 -4.24
N LEU A 31 5.84 -11.76 -4.46
CA LEU A 31 5.07 -10.55 -4.77
C LEU A 31 4.23 -10.71 -6.04
N SER A 32 4.79 -11.31 -7.10
CA SER A 32 4.03 -11.55 -8.33
C SER A 32 2.84 -12.49 -8.10
N VAL A 33 3.04 -13.56 -7.31
CA VAL A 33 1.96 -14.49 -6.96
C VAL A 33 0.87 -13.80 -6.16
N ILE A 34 1.23 -13.04 -5.11
CA ILE A 34 0.27 -12.28 -4.29
C ILE A 34 -0.55 -11.31 -5.15
N LEU A 35 0.12 -10.53 -6.00
CA LEU A 35 -0.56 -9.58 -6.88
C LEU A 35 -1.48 -10.28 -7.88
N LEU A 36 -1.06 -11.40 -8.47
CA LEU A 36 -1.89 -12.19 -9.38
C LEU A 36 -3.09 -12.80 -8.66
N THR A 37 -2.93 -13.28 -7.43
CA THR A 37 -4.05 -13.78 -6.62
C THR A 37 -5.06 -12.67 -6.32
N ILE A 38 -4.60 -11.46 -5.99
CA ILE A 38 -5.48 -10.30 -5.82
C ILE A 38 -6.21 -9.98 -7.13
N ILE A 39 -5.50 -9.91 -8.25
CA ILE A 39 -6.10 -9.65 -9.57
C ILE A 39 -7.20 -10.67 -9.88
N VAL A 40 -6.87 -11.96 -9.80
CA VAL A 40 -7.80 -13.05 -10.13
C VAL A 40 -8.98 -13.07 -9.15
N GLY A 41 -8.72 -12.94 -7.84
CA GLY A 41 -9.77 -12.96 -6.83
C GLY A 41 -10.73 -11.78 -6.94
N THR A 42 -10.21 -10.56 -7.15
CA THR A 42 -11.02 -9.36 -7.32
C THR A 42 -11.82 -9.43 -8.63
N TRP A 43 -11.21 -9.81 -9.76
CA TRP A 43 -11.95 -9.94 -11.01
C TRP A 43 -12.98 -11.06 -10.97
N TRP A 44 -12.66 -12.19 -10.35
CA TRP A 44 -13.64 -13.24 -10.09
C TRP A 44 -14.85 -12.68 -9.33
N SER A 45 -14.60 -11.98 -8.22
CA SER A 45 -15.67 -11.34 -7.43
C SER A 45 -16.48 -10.34 -8.28
N LEU A 46 -15.82 -9.40 -8.96
CA LEU A 46 -16.47 -8.36 -9.77
C LEU A 46 -17.30 -8.91 -10.93
N LEU A 47 -16.91 -10.06 -11.49
CA LEU A 47 -17.65 -10.71 -12.58
C LEU A 47 -18.81 -11.57 -12.07
N THR A 48 -18.72 -12.10 -10.85
CA THR A 48 -19.77 -12.95 -10.25
C THR A 48 -20.85 -12.18 -9.49
N VAL A 49 -20.51 -11.01 -8.95
CA VAL A 49 -21.43 -10.19 -8.16
C VAL A 49 -22.22 -9.28 -9.10
N SER A 50 -23.56 -9.32 -8.99
CA SER A 50 -24.44 -8.34 -9.63
C SER A 50 -24.39 -7.01 -8.86
N GLY A 51 -24.59 -5.89 -9.57
CA GLY A 51 -24.50 -4.55 -8.97
C GLY A 51 -23.39 -3.68 -9.53
N TRP A 52 -23.05 -3.86 -10.81
CA TRP A 52 -22.32 -2.80 -11.52
C TRP A 52 -23.20 -1.54 -11.56
N PRO A 53 -22.64 -0.34 -11.32
CA PRO A 53 -23.40 0.89 -11.36
C PRO A 53 -24.14 1.03 -12.69
N SER A 54 -25.44 1.27 -12.65
CA SER A 54 -26.27 1.46 -13.85
C SER A 54 -25.99 2.79 -14.55
N ALA A 55 -25.47 3.76 -13.79
CA ALA A 55 -24.98 5.04 -14.30
C ALA A 55 -23.80 5.52 -13.45
N TRP A 56 -22.76 6.02 -14.12
CA TRP A 56 -21.65 6.71 -13.46
C TRP A 56 -22.07 8.15 -13.16
N THR A 57 -22.35 8.47 -11.90
CA THR A 57 -22.60 9.84 -11.46
C THR A 57 -21.27 10.60 -11.40
N MET A 58 -20.86 11.17 -12.53
CA MET A 58 -19.68 12.04 -12.55
C MET A 58 -20.03 13.37 -11.88
N SER A 59 -19.43 13.62 -10.72
CA SER A 59 -19.44 14.94 -10.12
C SER A 59 -18.69 15.94 -11.02
N SER A 60 -19.01 17.23 -10.88
CA SER A 60 -18.33 18.28 -11.63
C SER A 60 -16.85 18.33 -11.25
N ILE A 61 -15.98 17.83 -12.12
CA ILE A 61 -14.53 17.85 -11.92
C ILE A 61 -14.05 19.31 -12.01
N ARG A 62 -13.35 19.75 -10.97
CA ARG A 62 -12.83 21.12 -10.90
C ARG A 62 -11.41 21.16 -11.48
N TRP A 63 -11.04 22.28 -12.09
CA TRP A 63 -9.76 22.39 -12.80
C TRP A 63 -8.54 22.12 -11.89
N TYR A 64 -8.60 22.56 -10.63
CA TYR A 64 -7.51 22.35 -9.68
C TYR A 64 -7.36 20.89 -9.26
N GLU A 65 -8.43 20.09 -9.28
CA GLU A 65 -8.36 18.63 -9.03
C GLU A 65 -7.57 17.95 -10.15
N ILE A 66 -7.82 18.34 -11.40
CA ILE A 66 -7.10 17.84 -12.58
C ILE A 66 -5.61 18.18 -12.49
N VAL A 67 -5.29 19.44 -12.15
CA VAL A 67 -3.89 19.89 -12.01
C VAL A 67 -3.17 19.09 -10.93
N LEU A 68 -3.83 18.85 -9.80
CA LEU A 68 -3.25 18.11 -8.68
C LEU A 68 -3.03 16.63 -9.06
N VAL A 69 -4.04 15.97 -9.63
CA VAL A 69 -3.92 14.59 -10.11
C VAL A 69 -2.81 14.46 -11.16
N ALA A 70 -2.71 15.42 -12.09
CA ALA A 70 -1.64 15.44 -13.08
C ALA A 70 -0.25 15.62 -12.45
N ALA A 71 -0.12 16.43 -11.40
CA ALA A 71 1.13 16.60 -10.66
C ALA A 71 1.54 15.31 -9.94
N VAL A 72 0.61 14.66 -9.23
CA VAL A 72 0.83 13.37 -8.55
C VAL A 72 1.19 12.27 -9.55
N PHE A 73 0.48 12.19 -10.67
CA PHE A 73 0.75 11.21 -11.73
C PHE A 73 2.14 11.42 -12.33
N THR A 74 2.51 12.67 -12.60
CA THR A 74 3.82 13.04 -13.13
C THR A 74 4.93 12.71 -12.14
N GLY A 75 4.76 13.04 -10.85
CA GLY A 75 5.69 12.67 -9.79
C GLY A 75 5.89 11.16 -9.67
N THR A 76 4.80 10.39 -9.81
CA THR A 76 4.84 8.93 -9.81
C THR A 76 5.61 8.41 -11.02
N LEU A 77 5.34 8.93 -12.22
CA LEU A 77 6.04 8.55 -13.43
C LEU A 77 7.54 8.84 -13.32
N LEU A 78 7.92 10.04 -12.87
CA LEU A 78 9.30 10.44 -12.62
C LEU A 78 10.00 9.52 -11.61
N THR A 79 9.30 9.13 -10.55
CA THR A 79 9.82 8.18 -9.54
C THR A 79 10.18 6.84 -10.17
N VAL A 80 9.32 6.32 -11.05
CA VAL A 80 9.50 5.00 -11.69
C VAL A 80 10.57 5.01 -12.77
N VAL A 81 10.63 6.06 -13.59
CA VAL A 81 11.59 6.15 -14.71
C VAL A 81 12.97 6.67 -14.28
N SER A 82 13.07 7.29 -13.10
CA SER A 82 14.30 7.90 -12.64
C SER A 82 15.45 6.88 -12.54
N HIS A 83 16.60 7.26 -13.08
CA HIS A 83 17.84 6.51 -12.95
C HIS A 83 18.62 6.85 -11.67
N SER A 84 18.37 8.03 -11.09
CA SER A 84 19.03 8.50 -9.87
C SER A 84 18.14 8.24 -8.65
N ARG A 85 18.73 7.64 -7.61
CA ARG A 85 18.05 7.36 -6.34
C ARG A 85 17.53 8.64 -5.69
N LEU A 86 18.36 9.67 -5.63
CA LEU A 86 17.96 10.95 -5.07
C LEU A 86 16.80 11.55 -5.86
N ALA A 87 16.85 11.53 -7.19
CA ALA A 87 15.76 12.03 -8.01
C ALA A 87 14.46 11.20 -7.85
N ALA A 88 14.58 9.87 -7.65
CA ALA A 88 13.42 9.03 -7.35
C ALA A 88 12.82 9.35 -5.98
N ILE A 89 13.65 9.54 -4.95
CA ILE A 89 13.20 9.88 -3.59
C ILE A 89 12.59 11.28 -3.55
N THR A 90 13.17 12.26 -4.23
CA THR A 90 12.58 13.61 -4.30
C THR A 90 11.27 13.63 -5.08
N SER A 91 11.17 12.83 -6.15
CA SER A 91 9.91 12.68 -6.90
C SER A 91 8.84 11.98 -6.07
N LEU A 92 9.22 10.99 -5.26
CA LEU A 92 8.33 10.33 -4.30
C LEU A 92 7.84 11.32 -3.23
N GLY A 93 8.73 12.16 -2.70
CA GLY A 93 8.37 13.26 -1.80
C GLY A 93 7.35 14.22 -2.41
N ALA A 94 7.54 14.59 -3.68
CA ALA A 94 6.57 15.43 -4.40
C ALA A 94 5.20 14.75 -4.55
N VAL A 95 5.16 13.42 -4.74
CA VAL A 95 3.90 12.64 -4.73
C VAL A 95 3.23 12.74 -3.37
N GLY A 96 3.97 12.54 -2.28
CA GLY A 96 3.44 12.62 -0.92
C GLY A 96 2.89 14.00 -0.57
N PHE A 97 3.58 15.09 -0.94
CA PHE A 97 3.05 16.45 -0.78
C PHE A 97 1.83 16.71 -1.67
N GLY A 98 1.77 16.10 -2.85
CA GLY A 98 0.55 16.09 -3.66
C GLY A 98 -0.61 15.45 -2.91
N VAL A 99 -0.40 14.29 -2.28
CA VAL A 99 -1.42 13.64 -1.43
C VAL A 99 -1.82 14.50 -0.23
N THR A 100 -0.87 15.18 0.43
CA THR A 100 -1.18 16.18 1.47
C THR A 100 -2.13 17.25 0.94
N ALA A 101 -1.88 17.78 -0.26
CA ALA A 101 -2.74 18.78 -0.88
C ALA A 101 -4.15 18.22 -1.19
N ILE A 102 -4.26 16.94 -1.57
CA ILE A 102 -5.58 16.26 -1.71
C ILE A 102 -6.32 16.27 -0.37
N PHE A 103 -5.67 15.88 0.72
CA PHE A 103 -6.31 15.88 2.04
C PHE A 103 -6.76 17.27 2.47
N MET A 104 -5.94 18.31 2.27
CA MET A 104 -6.35 19.69 2.56
C MET A 104 -7.55 20.11 1.71
N LEU A 105 -7.56 19.74 0.42
CA LEU A 105 -8.61 20.11 -0.52
C LEU A 105 -9.97 19.52 -0.13
N TYR A 106 -9.98 18.30 0.41
CA TYR A 106 -11.19 17.61 0.87
C TYR A 106 -11.47 17.81 2.37
N GLY A 107 -10.82 18.78 3.03
CA GLY A 107 -11.11 19.17 4.42
C GLY A 107 -10.57 18.22 5.50
N ALA A 108 -9.72 17.27 5.11
CA ALA A 108 -9.09 16.31 6.01
C ALA A 108 -7.79 16.88 6.62
N LEU A 109 -7.92 17.92 7.45
CA LEU A 109 -6.77 18.68 7.97
C LEU A 109 -5.82 17.83 8.84
N ASP A 110 -6.37 17.01 9.74
CA ASP A 110 -5.57 16.15 10.63
C ASP A 110 -4.76 15.13 9.83
N LEU A 111 -5.35 14.55 8.77
CA LEU A 111 -4.65 13.66 7.84
C LEU A 111 -3.60 14.43 7.01
N ALA A 112 -3.85 15.68 6.64
CA ALA A 112 -2.89 16.47 5.88
C ALA A 112 -1.62 16.78 6.69
N ILE A 113 -1.78 17.22 7.94
CA ILE A 113 -0.63 17.57 8.80
C ILE A 113 0.19 16.32 9.11
N THR A 114 -0.46 15.20 9.41
CA THR A 114 0.23 13.92 9.67
C THR A 114 0.92 13.40 8.41
N GLN A 115 0.27 13.43 7.26
CA GLN A 115 0.87 13.05 5.96
C GLN A 115 2.10 13.91 5.66
N PHE A 116 2.04 15.22 5.88
CA PHE A 116 3.17 16.12 5.66
C PHE A 116 4.38 15.75 6.55
N ALA A 117 4.13 15.50 7.84
CA ALA A 117 5.17 15.15 8.80
C ALA A 117 5.81 13.78 8.47
N VAL A 118 4.98 12.76 8.20
CA VAL A 118 5.44 11.41 7.85
C VAL A 118 6.16 11.39 6.51
N GLU A 119 5.71 12.16 5.53
CA GLU A 119 6.38 12.27 4.23
C GLU A 119 7.78 12.88 4.39
N THR A 120 7.86 13.98 5.15
CA THR A 120 9.15 14.63 5.44
C THR A 120 10.11 13.68 6.14
N LEU A 121 9.64 12.94 7.15
CA LEU A 121 10.46 11.96 7.86
C LEU A 121 10.90 10.82 6.93
N THR A 122 9.98 10.27 6.13
CA THR A 122 10.27 9.17 5.21
C THR A 122 11.31 9.57 4.16
N VAL A 123 11.19 10.77 3.57
CA VAL A 123 12.18 11.30 2.63
C VAL A 123 13.55 11.43 3.29
N ILE A 124 13.63 12.00 4.49
CA ILE A 124 14.89 12.12 5.23
C ILE A 124 15.50 10.74 5.50
N LEU A 125 14.71 9.80 6.01
CA LEU A 125 15.18 8.44 6.31
C LEU A 125 15.65 7.71 5.05
N LEU A 126 14.90 7.79 3.96
CA LEU A 126 15.29 7.19 2.68
C LEU A 126 16.60 7.78 2.16
N VAL A 127 16.75 9.11 2.17
CA VAL A 127 18.00 9.76 1.76
C VAL A 127 19.17 9.27 2.62
N LEU A 128 19.03 9.25 3.96
CA LEU A 128 20.07 8.79 4.88
C LEU A 128 20.47 7.34 4.61
N VAL A 129 19.51 6.43 4.41
CA VAL A 129 19.79 5.02 4.10
C VAL A 129 20.49 4.89 2.74
N PHE A 130 20.00 5.58 1.72
CA PHE A 130 20.56 5.47 0.36
C PHE A 130 21.95 6.06 0.21
N LEU A 131 22.33 7.04 1.02
CA LEU A 131 23.70 7.57 1.07
C LEU A 131 24.73 6.51 1.51
N HIS A 132 24.29 5.48 2.26
CA HIS A 132 25.16 4.41 2.76
C HIS A 132 25.16 3.15 1.88
N LEU A 133 24.32 3.07 0.85
CA LEU A 133 24.19 1.89 0.00
C LEU A 133 25.09 1.98 -1.25
N PRO A 134 25.84 0.92 -1.61
CA PRO A 134 26.63 0.89 -2.84
C PRO A 134 25.75 1.06 -4.08
N ARG A 135 26.32 1.57 -5.18
CA ARG A 135 25.59 1.74 -6.44
C ARG A 135 25.12 0.37 -6.95
N TYR A 136 23.84 0.26 -7.32
CA TYR A 136 23.26 -0.99 -7.78
C TYR A 136 23.63 -1.25 -9.25
N GLU A 137 24.05 -2.46 -9.58
CA GLU A 137 24.19 -2.89 -10.98
C GLU A 137 22.82 -3.31 -11.55
N ARG A 138 22.42 -2.75 -12.69
CA ARG A 138 21.19 -3.14 -13.39
C ARG A 138 21.40 -4.49 -14.10
N ARG A 139 21.01 -5.59 -13.46
CA ARG A 139 21.00 -6.95 -14.06
C ARG A 139 19.58 -7.50 -14.36
N SER A 140 18.61 -6.63 -14.67
CA SER A 140 17.27 -7.08 -15.07
C SER A 140 17.17 -7.23 -16.59
N SER A 141 16.67 -8.36 -17.08
CA SER A 141 16.42 -8.56 -18.50
C SER A 141 15.16 -7.80 -18.96
N ARG A 142 15.14 -7.37 -20.22
CA ARG A 142 14.01 -6.61 -20.80
C ARG A 142 12.67 -7.35 -20.66
N ARG A 143 12.68 -8.68 -20.82
CA ARG A 143 11.50 -9.55 -20.62
C ARG A 143 10.97 -9.51 -19.19
N ARG A 144 11.87 -9.48 -18.19
CA ARG A 144 11.47 -9.38 -16.78
C ARG A 144 10.80 -8.04 -16.51
N HIS A 145 11.40 -6.95 -16.98
CA HIS A 145 10.84 -5.60 -16.81
C HIS A 145 9.45 -5.46 -17.44
N PHE A 146 9.25 -6.00 -18.65
CA PHE A 146 7.93 -5.99 -19.30
C PHE A 146 6.89 -6.76 -18.50
N ARG A 147 7.24 -7.95 -18.00
CA ARG A 147 6.33 -8.75 -17.17
C ARG A 147 5.92 -7.99 -15.90
N ASP A 148 6.87 -7.38 -15.18
CA ASP A 148 6.52 -6.67 -13.94
C ASP A 148 5.69 -5.42 -14.24
N ALA A 149 5.96 -4.71 -15.33
CA ALA A 149 5.14 -3.59 -15.78
C ALA A 149 3.71 -4.04 -16.11
N ALA A 150 3.55 -5.17 -16.80
CA ALA A 150 2.24 -5.73 -17.11
C ALA A 150 1.47 -6.11 -15.83
N VAL A 151 2.13 -6.73 -14.85
CA VAL A 151 1.51 -7.04 -13.54
C VAL A 151 1.13 -5.76 -12.80
N ALA A 152 2.01 -4.76 -12.74
CA ALA A 152 1.75 -3.50 -12.06
C ALA A 152 0.55 -2.74 -12.67
N VAL A 153 0.49 -2.65 -14.01
CA VAL A 153 -0.64 -2.03 -14.71
C VAL A 153 -1.93 -2.82 -14.46
N ALA A 154 -1.88 -4.15 -14.56
CA ALA A 154 -3.04 -4.99 -14.29
C ALA A 154 -3.56 -4.80 -12.85
N THR A 155 -2.67 -4.76 -11.85
CA THR A 155 -3.03 -4.46 -10.47
C THR A 155 -3.66 -3.08 -10.35
N GLY A 156 -3.07 -2.05 -10.96
CA GLY A 156 -3.62 -0.69 -10.95
C GLY A 156 -5.03 -0.64 -11.51
N VAL A 157 -5.25 -1.24 -12.68
CA VAL A 157 -6.58 -1.34 -13.31
C VAL A 157 -7.56 -2.10 -12.42
N THR A 158 -7.15 -3.21 -11.81
CA THR A 158 -8.00 -3.97 -10.87
C THR A 158 -8.44 -3.11 -9.69
N ILE A 159 -7.51 -2.37 -9.05
CA ILE A 159 -7.85 -1.51 -7.91
C ILE A 159 -8.74 -0.34 -8.36
N THR A 160 -8.46 0.28 -9.51
CA THR A 160 -9.33 1.32 -10.07
C THR A 160 -10.73 0.80 -10.33
N ALA A 161 -10.88 -0.37 -10.96
CA ALA A 161 -12.17 -0.99 -11.22
C ALA A 161 -12.92 -1.30 -9.91
N LEU A 162 -12.21 -1.80 -8.90
CA LEU A 162 -12.79 -2.05 -7.58
C LEU A 162 -13.29 -0.76 -6.91
N LEU A 163 -12.48 0.31 -6.92
CA LEU A 163 -12.88 1.60 -6.33
C LEU A 163 -14.08 2.22 -7.04
N LEU A 164 -14.10 2.13 -8.38
CA LEU A 164 -15.24 2.57 -9.19
C LEU A 164 -16.49 1.75 -8.87
N TRP A 165 -16.35 0.45 -8.65
CA TRP A 165 -17.47 -0.43 -8.28
C TRP A 165 -18.02 -0.12 -6.88
N VAL A 166 -17.16 0.15 -5.89
CA VAL A 166 -17.58 0.43 -4.50
C VAL A 166 -18.18 1.84 -4.33
N GLN A 167 -17.87 2.79 -5.23
CA GLN A 167 -18.32 4.18 -5.08
C GLN A 167 -19.84 4.34 -4.96
N ASP A 168 -20.62 3.45 -5.59
CA ASP A 168 -22.09 3.48 -5.57
C ASP A 168 -22.70 2.59 -4.47
N ALA A 169 -21.86 1.90 -3.68
CA ALA A 169 -22.30 1.10 -2.55
C ALA A 169 -22.65 2.02 -1.36
N THR A 170 -23.77 2.74 -1.44
CA THR A 170 -24.26 3.56 -0.34
C THR A 170 -24.68 2.69 0.84
N SER A 171 -24.14 2.97 2.02
CA SER A 171 -24.69 2.48 3.28
C SER A 171 -25.86 3.39 3.68
N ASP A 172 -27.05 2.81 3.90
CA ASP A 172 -28.29 3.53 4.21
C ASP A 172 -28.23 4.34 5.53
N LEU A 173 -27.20 4.13 6.37
CA LEU A 173 -27.00 4.82 7.64
C LEU A 173 -25.51 5.17 7.85
N PRO A 174 -25.05 6.37 7.44
CA PRO A 174 -23.65 6.72 7.60
C PRO A 174 -23.34 6.99 9.08
N MET A 175 -22.62 6.06 9.73
CA MET A 175 -22.08 6.16 11.10
C MET A 175 -21.46 7.52 11.44
N SER A 176 -20.95 8.24 10.44
CA SER A 176 -20.48 9.63 10.56
C SER A 176 -21.46 10.58 11.27
N ARG A 177 -22.77 10.45 11.04
CA ARG A 177 -23.78 11.31 11.71
C ARG A 177 -23.81 11.08 13.21
N GLU A 178 -23.67 9.82 13.62
CA GLU A 178 -23.68 9.44 15.03
C GLU A 178 -22.44 9.97 15.74
N TYR A 179 -21.26 9.83 15.12
CA TYR A 179 -20.04 10.39 15.67
C TYR A 179 -20.12 11.91 15.82
N ILE A 180 -20.64 12.62 14.82
CA ILE A 180 -20.81 14.09 14.90
C ILE A 180 -21.77 14.46 16.04
N ALA A 181 -22.91 13.77 16.14
CA ALA A 181 -23.94 14.07 17.15
C ALA A 181 -23.43 13.84 18.58
N ARG A 182 -22.62 12.81 18.80
CA ARG A 182 -22.12 12.42 20.14
C ARG A 182 -20.80 13.05 20.55
N SER A 183 -20.03 13.64 19.61
CA SER A 183 -18.67 14.11 19.88
C SER A 183 -18.58 15.12 21.02
N VAL A 184 -19.50 16.09 21.07
CA VAL A 184 -19.51 17.11 22.14
C VAL A 184 -20.21 16.59 23.39
N SER A 185 -21.31 15.85 23.26
CA SER A 185 -22.13 15.43 24.40
C SER A 185 -21.50 14.30 25.21
N GLU A 186 -20.83 13.35 24.56
CA GLU A 186 -20.24 12.16 25.22
C GLU A 186 -18.73 12.31 25.43
N ALA A 187 -18.01 12.88 24.47
CA ALA A 187 -16.55 12.99 24.49
C ALA A 187 -16.01 14.42 24.69
N HIS A 188 -16.91 15.41 24.83
CA HIS A 188 -16.55 16.80 25.15
C HIS A 188 -15.58 17.47 24.16
N GLY A 189 -15.52 16.98 22.92
CA GLY A 189 -14.56 17.45 21.92
C GLY A 189 -15.24 17.98 20.65
N HIS A 190 -14.73 19.11 20.15
CA HIS A 190 -15.20 19.72 18.90
C HIS A 190 -14.46 19.22 17.65
N ASN A 191 -13.21 18.74 17.80
CA ASN A 191 -12.51 18.06 16.72
C ASN A 191 -13.00 16.60 16.67
N VAL A 192 -14.00 16.36 15.82
CA VAL A 192 -14.64 15.04 15.64
C VAL A 192 -13.62 13.97 15.25
N VAL A 193 -12.59 14.30 14.45
CA VAL A 193 -11.57 13.32 14.04
C VAL A 193 -10.75 12.89 15.26
N ASN A 194 -10.25 13.85 16.05
CA ASN A 194 -9.51 13.55 17.27
C ASN A 194 -10.36 12.77 18.30
N VAL A 195 -11.63 13.13 18.46
CA VAL A 195 -12.57 12.42 19.33
C VAL A 195 -12.78 10.97 18.87
N ILE A 196 -12.93 10.74 17.56
CA ILE A 196 -13.04 9.36 17.05
C ILE A 196 -11.79 8.57 17.39
N LEU A 197 -10.60 9.15 17.20
CA LEU A 197 -9.33 8.46 17.42
C LEU A 197 -9.06 8.14 18.90
N VAL A 198 -9.37 9.07 19.80
CA VAL A 198 -8.95 8.98 21.21
C VAL A 198 -10.05 8.44 22.13
N ASP A 199 -11.34 8.66 21.80
CA ASP A 199 -12.46 8.24 22.64
C ASP A 199 -13.22 7.07 22.02
N PHE A 200 -13.83 7.25 20.84
CA PHE A 200 -14.72 6.23 20.26
C PHE A 200 -13.98 5.00 19.72
N ARG A 201 -12.78 5.19 19.18
CA ARG A 201 -11.93 4.14 18.60
C ARG A 201 -10.53 4.13 19.24
N ALA A 202 -10.48 4.42 20.54
CA ALA A 202 -9.25 4.47 21.34
C ALA A 202 -8.37 3.21 21.25
N LEU A 203 -8.98 2.03 21.01
CA LEU A 203 -8.24 0.78 20.86
C LEU A 203 -7.40 0.73 19.58
N ASP A 204 -7.87 1.36 18.50
CA ASP A 204 -7.12 1.41 17.24
C ASP A 204 -5.87 2.29 17.41
N THR A 205 -6.00 3.45 18.08
CA THR A 205 -4.87 4.33 18.38
C THR A 205 -3.88 3.71 19.36
N LEU A 206 -4.36 2.98 20.38
CA LEU A 206 -3.49 2.21 21.27
C LEU A 206 -2.71 1.14 20.49
N GLY A 207 -3.36 0.46 19.53
CA GLY A 207 -2.74 -0.51 18.64
C GLY A 207 -1.66 0.12 17.74
N GLU A 208 -1.94 1.27 17.14
CA GLU A 208 -0.98 2.02 16.33
C GLU A 208 0.26 2.45 17.14
N ILE A 209 0.06 2.99 18.35
CA ILE A 209 1.16 3.36 19.26
C ILE A 209 1.98 2.13 19.65
N ALA A 210 1.35 0.99 19.91
CA ALA A 210 2.05 -0.25 20.21
C ALA A 210 2.91 -0.74 19.03
N VAL A 211 2.40 -0.67 17.80
CA VAL A 211 3.14 -1.03 16.58
C VAL A 211 4.33 -0.09 16.36
N LEU A 212 4.13 1.23 16.48
CA LEU A 212 5.21 2.22 16.35
C LEU A 212 6.29 2.04 17.42
N SER A 213 5.87 1.75 18.67
CA SER A 213 6.79 1.47 19.78
C SER A 213 7.61 0.20 19.52
N ALA A 214 6.96 -0.87 19.06
CA ALA A 214 7.63 -2.12 18.70
C ALA A 214 8.61 -1.93 17.54
N ALA A 215 8.23 -1.17 16.51
CA ALA A 215 9.10 -0.84 15.39
C ALA A 215 10.32 -0.04 15.86
N GLY A 216 10.13 0.96 16.74
CA GLY A 216 11.21 1.76 17.33
C GLY A 216 12.20 0.91 18.13
N VAL A 217 11.69 0.01 18.99
CA VAL A 217 12.52 -0.95 19.74
C VAL A 217 13.25 -1.91 18.79
N GLY A 218 12.58 -2.40 17.74
CA GLY A 218 13.19 -3.28 16.74
C GLY A 218 14.33 -2.60 15.98
N VAL A 219 14.15 -1.35 15.54
CA VAL A 219 15.22 -0.56 14.91
C VAL A 219 16.37 -0.34 15.88
N HIS A 220 16.09 0.01 17.14
CA HIS A 220 17.13 0.17 18.16
C HIS A 220 17.94 -1.13 18.36
N ALA A 221 17.25 -2.27 18.46
CA ALA A 221 17.88 -3.57 18.59
C ALA A 221 18.78 -3.89 17.39
N LEU A 222 18.31 -3.67 16.15
CA LEU A 222 19.11 -3.90 14.94
C LEU A 222 20.36 -3.02 14.86
N LEU A 223 20.30 -1.79 15.37
CA LEU A 223 21.45 -0.87 15.37
C LEU A 223 22.47 -1.20 16.47
N LYS A 224 22.04 -1.81 17.58
CA LYS A 224 22.90 -2.11 18.74
C LYS A 224 23.44 -3.53 18.74
N LEU A 225 22.65 -4.50 18.29
CA LEU A 225 23.04 -5.90 18.22
C LEU A 225 23.93 -6.10 16.99
N LYS A 226 25.24 -6.11 17.21
CA LYS A 226 26.19 -6.55 16.18
C LYS A 226 26.04 -8.06 16.03
N PRO A 227 25.67 -8.59 14.85
CA PRO A 227 25.73 -10.02 14.64
C PRO A 227 27.19 -10.46 14.79
N GLU A 228 27.44 -11.47 15.62
CA GLU A 228 28.73 -12.17 15.58
C GLU A 228 28.94 -12.64 14.15
N ALA A 229 30.10 -12.31 13.57
CA ALA A 229 30.44 -12.80 12.25
C ALA A 229 30.44 -14.32 12.31
N VAL A 230 29.46 -14.95 11.66
CA VAL A 230 29.43 -16.40 11.45
C VAL A 230 30.71 -16.73 10.68
N LYS A 231 31.69 -17.31 11.39
CA LYS A 231 32.94 -17.81 10.80
C LYS A 231 32.67 -19.03 9.94
#